data_AF-A0A3B9V630-F1
#
_entry.id   AF-A0A3B9V630-F1
#
_cell.length_a   1.000
_cell.length_b   1.000
_cell.length_c   1.000
_cell.angle_alpha   90.00
_cell.angle_beta   90.00
_cell.angle_gamma   90.00
#
_symmetry.space_group_name_H-M   'P 1'
#
loop_
_entity.id
_entity.type
_entity.pdbx_description
1 polymer ?
#
loop_
_entity_poly.entity_id
_entity_poly.type
_entity_poly.pdbx_seq_one_letter_code
_entity_poly.pdbx_strand_id
1 'polypeptide(L)' 'MNKLTLIVFSLPFLSACSPSMPELPDLPSLPSMSDIIPTPYKADIYQGSVLERFKINQLKVGMSKAQVQDLIGSPSVIDP' A
#
# COMPACT_ATOMS: atom_id res chain seq x y z
N MET A 1 -29.04 -37.94 42.90
CA MET A 1 -28.94 -37.70 41.45
C MET A 1 -27.48 -37.75 41.06
N ASN A 2 -27.10 -38.84 40.42
CA ASN A 2 -25.77 -39.16 39.89
C ASN A 2 -25.35 -38.12 38.83
N LYS A 3 -24.14 -37.56 38.97
CA LYS A 3 -23.59 -36.51 38.08
C LYS A 3 -23.59 -36.90 36.60
N LEU A 4 -23.57 -38.20 36.31
CA LEU A 4 -23.64 -38.74 34.95
C LEU A 4 -24.95 -38.38 34.23
N THR A 5 -26.05 -38.26 34.96
CA THR A 5 -27.39 -37.99 34.39
C THR A 5 -27.53 -36.55 33.90
N LEU A 6 -26.77 -35.62 34.46
CA LEU A 6 -26.72 -34.23 33.96
C LEU A 6 -25.91 -34.11 32.67
N ILE A 7 -24.87 -34.95 32.50
CA ILE A 7 -24.05 -34.93 31.28
C ILE A 7 -24.89 -35.47 30.10
N VAL A 8 -25.62 -36.58 30.30
CA VAL A 8 -26.47 -37.18 29.26
C VAL A 8 -27.58 -36.23 28.77
N PHE A 9 -28.11 -35.36 29.64
CA PHE A 9 -29.15 -34.39 29.26
C PHE A 9 -28.64 -33.26 28.35
N SER A 10 -27.33 -33.03 28.27
CA SER A 10 -26.72 -31.96 27.46
C SER A 10 -26.33 -32.38 26.04
N LEU A 11 -26.26 -33.68 25.72
CA LEU A 11 -25.88 -34.17 24.39
C LEU A 11 -26.84 -33.80 23.23
N PRO A 12 -28.18 -33.65 23.40
CA PRO A 12 -29.04 -33.32 22.26
C PRO A 12 -28.92 -31.87 21.77
N PHE A 13 -28.19 -30.99 22.48
CA PHE A 13 -27.97 -29.60 22.05
C PHE A 13 -26.79 -29.43 21.07
N LEU A 14 -25.94 -30.44 20.88
CA LEU A 14 -24.82 -30.37 19.95
C LEU A 14 -25.18 -30.76 18.50
N SER A 15 -26.38 -31.31 18.26
CA SER A 15 -26.82 -31.72 16.90
C SER A 15 -27.62 -30.64 16.15
N ALA A 16 -27.76 -29.43 16.70
CA ALA A 16 -28.54 -28.35 16.08
C ALA A 16 -27.82 -27.63 14.92
N CYS A 17 -26.55 -27.91 14.66
CA CYS A 17 -25.83 -27.40 13.49
C CYS A 17 -25.81 -28.46 12.38
N SER A 18 -26.98 -28.79 11.82
CA SER A 18 -27.07 -29.44 10.50
C SER A 18 -27.17 -28.36 9.42
N PRO A 19 -26.48 -28.48 8.27
CA PRO A 19 -26.43 -27.43 7.26
C PRO A 19 -27.65 -27.53 6.34
N SER A 20 -28.82 -27.11 6.81
CA SER A 20 -29.89 -26.69 5.90
C SER A 20 -29.67 -25.21 5.61
N MET A 21 -28.79 -24.92 4.65
CA MET A 21 -28.53 -23.56 4.19
C MET A 21 -29.68 -23.12 3.27
N PRO A 22 -30.47 -22.10 3.63
CA PRO A 22 -31.38 -21.48 2.68
C PRO A 22 -30.54 -20.78 1.60
N GLU A 23 -30.89 -20.93 0.33
CA GLU A 23 -30.29 -20.10 -0.72
C GLU A 23 -30.58 -18.63 -0.40
N LEU A 24 -29.52 -17.88 -0.07
CA LEU A 24 -29.61 -16.45 0.14
C LEU A 24 -29.85 -15.80 -1.23
N PRO A 25 -30.87 -14.95 -1.40
CA PRO A 25 -31.02 -14.18 -2.63
C PRO A 25 -29.77 -13.31 -2.86
N ASP A 26 -29.32 -13.22 -4.10
CA ASP A 26 -28.14 -12.44 -4.51
C ASP A 26 -28.28 -10.98 -4.04
N LEU A 27 -27.59 -10.66 -2.96
CA LEU A 27 -27.50 -9.29 -2.46
C LEU A 27 -26.68 -8.47 -3.46
N PRO A 28 -27.09 -7.21 -3.74
CA PRO A 28 -26.27 -6.33 -4.56
C PRO A 28 -24.89 -6.20 -3.92
N SER A 29 -23.84 -6.34 -4.73
CA SER A 29 -22.46 -6.16 -4.28
C SER A 29 -22.33 -4.81 -3.61
N LEU A 30 -22.09 -4.81 -2.30
CA LEU A 30 -21.83 -3.58 -1.56
C LEU A 30 -20.55 -2.95 -2.15
N PRO A 31 -20.52 -1.62 -2.37
CA PRO A 31 -19.31 -0.95 -2.81
C PRO A 31 -18.19 -1.27 -1.83
N SER A 32 -17.03 -1.63 -2.37
CA SER A 32 -15.86 -1.92 -1.53
C SER A 32 -15.50 -0.65 -0.75
N MET A 33 -14.92 -0.79 0.45
CA MET A 33 -14.48 0.39 1.21
C MET A 33 -13.53 1.30 0.40
N SER A 34 -12.81 0.72 -0.56
CA SER A 34 -12.00 1.42 -1.57
C SER A 34 -12.79 2.33 -2.51
N ASP A 35 -14.07 2.04 -2.77
CA ASP A 35 -14.96 2.86 -3.60
C ASP A 35 -15.59 4.03 -2.82
N ILE A 36 -15.52 3.98 -1.49
CA ILE A 36 -16.10 4.99 -0.58
C ILE A 36 -15.03 6.00 -0.10
N ILE A 37 -13.75 5.60 -0.10
CA ILE A 37 -12.65 6.46 0.38
C ILE A 37 -12.16 7.35 -0.78
N PRO A 38 -12.31 8.68 -0.70
CA PRO A 38 -11.72 9.58 -1.68
C PRO A 38 -10.19 9.42 -1.67
N THR A 39 -9.60 9.29 -2.86
CA THR A 39 -8.14 9.20 -2.99
C THR A 39 -7.50 10.45 -2.36
N PRO A 40 -6.55 10.29 -1.41
CA PRO A 40 -5.95 11.43 -0.75
C PRO A 40 -5.16 12.27 -1.75
N TYR A 41 -5.20 13.59 -1.57
CA TYR A 41 -4.37 14.51 -2.36
C TYR A 41 -2.89 14.18 -2.16
N LYS A 42 -2.15 14.09 -3.26
CA LYS A 42 -0.71 13.88 -3.27
C LYS A 42 -0.02 15.15 -3.75
N ALA A 43 0.78 15.76 -2.86
CA ALA A 43 1.61 16.91 -3.21
C ALA A 43 2.85 16.47 -4.01
N ASP A 44 3.36 17.37 -4.82
CA ASP A 44 4.59 17.15 -5.58
C ASP A 44 5.82 17.15 -4.65
N ILE A 45 6.75 16.23 -4.90
CA ILE A 45 8.01 16.11 -4.16
C ILE A 45 9.16 16.35 -5.13
N TYR A 46 9.90 17.43 -4.92
CA TYR A 46 11.11 17.73 -5.70
C TYR A 46 12.28 16.94 -5.14
N GLN A 47 12.98 16.20 -6.01
CA GLN A 47 14.11 15.34 -5.63
C GLN A 47 15.29 15.52 -6.58
N GLY A 48 16.50 15.37 -6.04
CA GLY A 48 17.74 15.42 -6.81
C GLY A 48 18.21 16.85 -7.14
N SER A 49 19.22 16.91 -8.02
CA SER A 49 19.79 18.17 -8.50
C SER A 49 18.92 18.77 -9.60
N VAL A 50 18.60 20.05 -9.48
CA VAL A 50 17.88 20.80 -10.51
C VAL A 50 18.88 21.29 -11.56
N LEU A 51 18.65 20.96 -12.82
CA LEU A 51 19.55 21.31 -13.92
C LEU A 51 18.85 22.19 -14.95
N GLU A 52 19.52 23.27 -15.33
CA GLU A 52 19.05 24.14 -16.39
C GLU A 52 19.59 23.68 -17.74
N ARG A 53 18.71 23.55 -18.74
CA ARG A 53 19.06 23.06 -20.09
C ARG A 53 20.23 23.81 -20.71
N PHE A 54 20.29 25.13 -20.57
CA PHE A 54 21.35 25.95 -21.17
C PHE A 54 22.71 25.78 -20.47
N LYS A 55 22.72 25.45 -19.17
CA LYS A 55 23.96 25.13 -18.43
C LYS A 55 24.47 23.74 -18.82
N ILE A 56 23.56 22.76 -18.96
CA ILE A 56 23.92 21.41 -19.42
C ILE A 56 24.59 21.46 -20.80
N ASN A 57 24.08 22.26 -21.73
CA ASN A 57 24.64 22.37 -23.08
C ASN A 57 26.08 22.93 -23.13
N GLN A 58 26.55 23.55 -22.05
CA GLN A 58 27.92 24.04 -21.94
C GLN A 58 28.90 22.95 -21.51
N LEU A 59 28.42 21.82 -20.97
CA LEU A 59 29.26 20.70 -20.55
C LEU A 59 30.00 20.10 -21.75
N LYS A 60 31.27 19.75 -21.53
CA LYS A 60 32.15 19.13 -22.53
C LYS A 60 32.98 18.02 -21.88
N VAL A 61 33.28 16.99 -22.65
CA VAL A 61 34.21 15.93 -22.21
C VAL A 61 35.58 16.55 -21.93
N GLY A 62 36.21 16.12 -20.84
CA GLY A 62 37.50 16.63 -20.39
C GLY A 62 37.44 17.82 -19.42
N MET A 63 36.24 18.33 -19.09
CA MET A 63 36.09 19.30 -18.00
C MET A 63 36.52 18.68 -16.66
N SER A 64 37.15 19.49 -15.81
CA SER A 64 37.50 19.07 -14.44
C SER A 64 36.26 18.99 -13.55
N LYS A 65 36.34 18.19 -12.48
CA LYS A 65 35.25 18.10 -11.48
C LYS A 65 34.85 19.47 -10.93
N ALA A 66 35.82 20.36 -10.70
CA ALA A 66 35.56 21.71 -10.22
C ALA A 66 34.80 22.55 -11.25
N GLN A 67 35.17 22.48 -12.53
CA GLN A 67 34.46 23.18 -13.60
C GLN A 67 33.01 22.71 -13.77
N VAL A 68 32.79 21.39 -13.66
CA VAL A 68 31.45 20.82 -13.72
C VAL A 68 30.62 21.31 -12.52
N GLN A 69 31.19 21.27 -11.31
CA GLN A 69 30.49 21.72 -10.10
C GLN A 69 30.21 23.22 -10.08
N ASP A 70 31.08 24.04 -10.67
CA ASP A 70 30.84 25.48 -10.85
C ASP A 70 29.68 25.74 -11.83
N LEU A 71 29.60 24.93 -12.90
CA LEU A 71 28.59 25.10 -13.94
C LEU A 71 27.21 24.58 -13.54
N ILE A 72 27.12 23.41 -12.92
CA ILE A 72 25.84 22.73 -12.62
C ILE A 72 25.60 22.45 -11.13
N GLY A 73 26.50 22.87 -10.24
CA GLY A 73 26.41 22.65 -8.80
C GLY A 73 26.94 21.28 -8.37
N SER A 74 26.86 21.03 -7.06
CA SER A 74 27.24 19.74 -6.47
C SER A 74 26.13 18.69 -6.69
N PRO A 75 26.49 17.44 -7.01
CA PRO A 75 25.50 16.39 -7.24
C PRO A 75 24.82 15.98 -5.93
N SER A 76 23.54 15.61 -6.00
CA SER A 76 22.79 15.12 -4.84
C SER A 76 23.17 13.69 -4.41
N VAL A 77 23.85 12.93 -5.28
CA VAL A 77 24.29 11.56 -5.01
C VAL A 77 25.71 11.39 -5.54
N ILE A 78 26.56 10.72 -4.77
CA ILE A 78 27.95 10.42 -5.11
C ILE A 78 28.15 8.92 -4.97
N ASP A 79 28.74 8.30 -5.99
CA ASP A 79 29.14 6.90 -5.95
C ASP A 79 30.30 6.72 -4.93
N PRO A 80 30.17 5.81 -3.94
CA PRO A 80 31.19 5.60 -2.90
C PRO A 80 32.54 5.07 -3.42
#